data_AF-A0A915ZTH9-F1
#
_entry.id   AF-A0A915ZTH9-F1
#
_cell.length_a   1.000
_cell.length_b   1.000
_cell.length_c   1.000
_cell.angle_alpha   90.00
_cell.angle_beta   90.00
_cell.angle_gamma   90.00
#
_symmetry.space_group_name_H-M   'P 1'
#
loop_
_entity.id
_entity.type
_entity.pdbx_description
1 polymer ?
#
loop_
_entity_poly.entity_id
_entity_poly.type
_entity_poly.pdbx_seq_one_letter_code
_entity_poly.pdbx_strand_id
1 'polypeptide(L)' 'MHHYGLDPSHYVSAPALSWDGMLKMTGIKIELFTDMTMHDFTEKAKRGGIAIAGHRFLKANNPKMGDSLIPLNLLPGFPM' A
#
# COMPACT_ATOMS: atom_id res chain seq x y z
N MET A 1 10.00 12.90 -22.76
CA MET A 1 10.63 11.82 -23.55
C MET A 1 11.92 11.24 -22.95
N HIS A 2 12.70 11.97 -22.13
CA HIS A 2 14.08 11.54 -21.78
C HIS A 2 14.22 10.36 -20.79
N HIS A 3 13.24 10.04 -19.94
CA HIS A 3 13.43 9.04 -18.88
C HIS A 3 13.14 7.59 -19.28
N TYR A 4 12.07 7.33 -20.05
CA TYR A 4 11.65 5.98 -20.43
C TYR A 4 11.71 5.75 -21.96
N GLY A 5 12.02 6.79 -22.74
CA GLY A 5 11.87 6.75 -24.20
C GLY A 5 10.43 6.44 -24.64
N LEU A 6 9.45 6.82 -23.82
CA LEU A 6 8.02 6.76 -24.11
C LEU A 6 7.50 8.19 -24.23
N ASP A 7 6.58 8.42 -25.15
CA ASP A 7 5.94 9.72 -25.36
C ASP A 7 4.58 9.75 -24.67
N PRO A 8 4.40 10.60 -23.64
CA PRO A 8 3.14 10.73 -22.90
C PRO A 8 1.92 10.99 -23.78
N SER A 9 2.10 11.62 -24.95
CA SER A 9 1.01 11.98 -25.87
C SER A 9 0.28 10.75 -26.44
N HIS A 10 0.90 9.58 -26.40
CA HIS A 10 0.30 8.32 -26.86
C HIS A 10 -0.51 7.58 -25.78
N TYR A 11 -0.61 8.13 -24.56
CA TYR A 11 -1.30 7.46 -23.45
C TYR A 11 -2.49 8.27 -22.97
N VAL A 12 -3.59 7.57 -22.68
CA VAL A 12 -4.85 8.17 -22.19
C VAL A 12 -4.70 8.68 -20.76
N SER A 13 -3.81 8.09 -19.96
CA SER A 13 -3.63 8.44 -18.55
C SER A 13 -2.21 8.19 -18.07
N ALA A 14 -1.82 8.86 -16.98
CA ALA A 14 -0.50 8.69 -16.36
C ALA A 14 -0.23 7.24 -15.90
N PRO A 15 -1.19 6.50 -15.28
CA PRO A 15 -0.96 5.11 -14.90
C PRO A 15 -0.64 4.20 -16.09
N ALA A 16 -1.25 4.41 -17.25
CA ALA A 16 -0.97 3.63 -18.46
C ALA A 16 0.48 3.86 -18.93
N LEU A 17 0.95 5.11 -18.91
CA LEU A 17 2.34 5.46 -19.21
C LEU A 17 3.29 4.83 -18.18
N SER A 18 2.97 4.91 -16.89
CA SER A 18 3.80 4.34 -15.82
C SER A 18 3.89 2.81 -15.90
N TRP A 19 2.78 2.15 -16.25
CA TRP A 19 2.74 0.69 -16.43
C TRP A 19 3.66 0.24 -17.57
N ASP A 20 3.57 0.88 -18.73
CA ASP A 20 4.40 0.54 -19.88
C ASP A 20 5.88 0.90 -19.64
N GLY A 21 6.14 2.01 -18.94
CA GLY A 21 7.48 2.37 -18.47
C GLY A 21 8.10 1.30 -17.57
N MET A 22 7.34 0.78 -16.60
CA MET A 22 7.77 -0.30 -15.72
C MET A 22 8.11 -1.58 -16.51
N LEU A 23 7.26 -1.98 -17.47
CA LEU A 23 7.50 -3.16 -18.30
C LEU A 23 8.76 -2.99 -19.17
N LYS A 24 8.91 -1.83 -19.80
CA LYS A 24 10.08 -1.52 -20.65
C LYS A 24 11.39 -1.49 -19.87
N MET A 25 11.39 -1.00 -18.63
CA MET A 25 12.59 -0.95 -17.80
C MET A 25 13.00 -2.31 -17.24
N THR A 26 12.03 -3.13 -16.84
CA THR A 26 12.29 -4.43 -16.21
C THR A 26 12.49 -5.55 -17.23
N GLY A 27 11.96 -5.40 -18.45
CA GLY A 27 11.99 -6.43 -19.49
C GLY A 27 11.11 -7.65 -19.18
N ILE A 28 10.33 -7.60 -18.10
CA ILE A 28 9.46 -8.70 -17.67
C ILE A 28 8.26 -8.77 -18.61
N LYS A 29 7.90 -9.99 -19.02
CA LYS A 29 6.65 -10.29 -19.71
C LYS A 29 5.66 -10.85 -18.70
N ILE A 30 4.58 -10.12 -18.46
CA ILE A 30 3.50 -10.56 -17.58
C ILE A 30 2.50 -11.34 -18.43
N GLU A 31 2.14 -12.53 -17.97
CA GLU A 31 1.13 -13.35 -18.62
C GLU A 31 -0.28 -12.88 -18.27
N LEU A 32 -1.21 -13.05 -19.21
CA LEU A 32 -2.62 -12.73 -18.99
C LEU A 32 -3.27 -13.86 -18.17
N PHE A 33 -4.15 -13.50 -17.23
CA PHE A 33 -4.95 -14.50 -16.52
C PHE A 33 -5.86 -15.25 -17.50
N THR A 34 -5.72 -16.58 -17.54
CA THR A 34 -6.55 -17.48 -18.36
C THR A 34 -7.81 -17.94 -17.64
N ASP A 35 -7.75 -18.02 -16.31
CA ASP A 35 -8.80 -18.61 -15.46
C ASP A 35 -9.34 -17.62 -14.43
N MET A 36 -10.65 -17.69 -14.19
CA MET A 36 -11.34 -16.83 -13.23
C MET A 36 -10.83 -17.03 -11.79
N THR A 37 -10.38 -18.24 -11.46
CA THR A 37 -9.85 -18.56 -10.13
C THR A 37 -8.56 -17.81 -9.81
N MET A 38 -7.69 -17.61 -10.81
CA MET A 38 -6.46 -16.80 -10.65
C MET A 38 -6.80 -15.34 -10.42
N HIS A 39 -7.73 -14.81 -11.23
CA HIS A 39 -8.22 -13.44 -11.07
C HIS A 39 -8.81 -13.21 -9.68
N ASP A 40 -9.69 -14.10 -9.22
CA ASP A 40 -10.33 -13.98 -7.90
C ASP A 40 -9.32 -14.09 -6.75
N PHE A 41 -8.31 -14.94 -6.90
CA PHE A 41 -7.23 -15.04 -5.91
C PHE A 41 -6.46 -13.72 -5.80
N THR A 42 -6.08 -13.13 -6.93
CA THR A 42 -5.36 -11.85 -6.96
C THR A 42 -6.22 -10.70 -6.44
N GLU A 43 -7.49 -10.60 -6.85
CA GLU A 43 -8.39 -9.55 -6.39
C GLU A 43 -8.68 -9.64 -4.88
N LYS A 44 -8.87 -10.85 -4.34
CA LYS A 44 -9.05 -11.06 -2.89
C LYS A 44 -7.79 -10.73 -2.09
N ALA A 45 -6.61 -10.88 -2.69
CA ALA A 45 -5.34 -10.55 -2.06
C ALA A 45 -5.03 -9.05 -2.06
N LYS A 46 -5.59 -8.27 -3.01
CA LYS A 46 -5.34 -6.83 -3.11
C LYS A 46 -5.89 -6.10 -1.87
N ARG A 47 -5.02 -5.34 -1.20
CA ARG A 47 -5.37 -4.44 -0.11
C ARG A 47 -4.96 -3.02 -0.48
N GLY A 48 -5.76 -2.05 -0.05
CA GLY A 48 -5.41 -0.64 -0.19
C GLY A 48 -4.29 -0.21 0.77
N GLY A 49 -4.02 1.08 0.78
CA GLY A 49 -3.13 1.68 1.78
C GLY A 49 -3.70 1.54 3.20
N ILE A 50 -2.82 1.37 4.18
CA ILE A 50 -3.19 1.40 5.58
C ILE A 50 -3.25 2.85 6.03
N ALA A 51 -4.42 3.31 6.46
CA ALA A 51 -4.60 4.61 7.09
C ALA A 51 -4.95 4.41 8.57
N ILE A 52 -4.04 4.81 9.46
CA ILE A 52 -4.24 4.71 10.91
C ILE A 52 -4.31 6.11 11.50
N ALA A 53 -5.45 6.43 12.11
CA ALA A 53 -5.61 7.59 12.98
C ALA A 53 -5.65 7.10 14.43
N GLY A 54 -4.47 6.90 15.03
CA GLY A 54 -4.34 6.49 16.42
C GLY A 54 -4.59 7.65 17.40
N HIS A 55 -5.12 7.35 18.58
CA HIS A 55 -5.15 8.31 19.69
C HIS A 55 -3.74 8.56 20.21
N ARG A 56 -3.33 9.83 20.32
CA ARG A 56 -1.98 10.19 20.85
C ARG A 56 -1.76 9.72 22.30
N PHE A 57 -2.83 9.60 23.07
CA PHE A 57 -2.82 9.19 24.47
C PHE A 57 -3.89 8.12 24.72
N LEU A 58 -3.55 7.11 25.51
CA LEU A 58 -4.49 6.08 25.96
C LEU A 58 -4.56 6.10 27.49
N LYS A 59 -5.79 6.08 28.03
CA LYS A 59 -6.02 5.87 29.46
C LYS A 59 -6.08 4.37 29.72
N ALA A 60 -5.29 3.88 30.67
CA ALA A 60 -5.35 2.47 31.05
C ALA A 60 -6.70 2.13 31.70
N ASN A 61 -7.29 1.00 31.30
CA ASN A 61 -8.53 0.47 31.88
C ASN A 61 -8.29 -0.55 33.01
N ASN A 62 -7.13 -0.48 33.67
CA ASN A 62 -6.80 -1.38 34.78
C ASN A 62 -6.92 -0.62 36.11
N PRO A 63 -7.82 -1.01 37.03
CA PRO A 63 -8.02 -0.33 38.31
C PRO A 63 -6.77 -0.25 39.21
N LYS A 64 -5.79 -1.14 38.99
CA LYS A 64 -4.51 -1.15 39.74
C LYS A 64 -3.49 -0.14 39.21
N MET A 65 -3.74 0.42 38.03
CA MET A 65 -2.95 1.50 37.46
C MET A 65 -3.73 2.79 37.72
N GLY A 66 -3.13 3.77 38.41
CA GLY A 66 -3.80 5.05 38.71
C GLY A 66 -4.19 5.86 37.45
N ASP A 67 -4.56 7.13 37.60
CA ASP A 67 -4.87 8.06 36.50
C ASP A 67 -3.63 8.46 35.67
N SER A 68 -2.84 7.48 35.22
CA SER A 68 -1.70 7.68 34.35
C SER A 68 -2.13 7.55 32.89
N LEU A 69 -1.95 8.62 32.11
CA LEU A 69 -2.10 8.60 30.66
C LEU A 69 -0.80 8.07 30.06
N ILE A 70 -0.87 6.96 29.34
CA ILE A 70 0.30 6.38 28.68
C ILE A 70 0.36 6.94 27.25
N PRO A 71 1.47 7.58 26.85
CA PRO A 71 1.67 7.97 25.46
C PRO A 71 1.86 6.72 24.59
N LEU A 72 1.26 6.71 23.41
CA LEU A 72 1.14 5.53 22.54
C LEU A 72 2.49 4.89 22.16
N ASN A 73 3.55 5.69 22.10
CA ASN A 73 4.92 5.26 21.78
C ASN A 73 5.59 4.41 22.89
N LEU A 74 5.00 4.32 24.08
CA LEU A 74 5.48 3.47 25.17
C LEU A 74 4.75 2.12 25.24
N LEU A 75 3.78 1.86 24.35
CA LEU A 75 3.04 0.60 24.32
C LEU A 75 3.76 -0.46 23.47
N PRO A 76 3.91 -1.71 23.98
CA PRO A 76 4.52 -2.78 23.22
C PRO A 76 3.63 -3.13 22.01
N GLY A 77 4.18 -2.95 20.80
CA GLY A 77 3.49 -3.26 19.54
C GLY A 77 3.20 -2.07 18.62
N PHE A 78 3.48 -0.83 19.06
CA PHE A 78 3.55 0.31 18.14
C PHE A 78 4.98 0.48 17.62
N PRO A 79 5.24 0.31 16.30
CA PRO A 79 6.54 0.61 15.75
C PRO A 79 6.82 2.12 15.88
N MET A 80 8.08 2.48 16.16
CA MET A 80 8.56 3.87 16.09
C MET A 80 8.29 4.48 14.72
#